data_AF-A0A0D2Y9N0-F1
#
_entry.id   AF-A0A0D2Y9N0-F1
#
_cell.length_a   1.000
_cell.length_b   1.000
_cell.length_c   1.000
_cell.angle_alpha   90.00
_cell.angle_beta   90.00
_cell.angle_gamma   90.00
#
_symmetry.space_group_name_H-M   'P 1'
#
loop_
_entity.id
_entity.type
_entity.pdbx_description
1 polymer ?
#
loop_
_entity_poly.entity_id
_entity_poly.type
_entity_poly.pdbx_seq_one_letter_code
_entity_poly.pdbx_strand_id
1 'polypeptide(L)'
;TAIALSPPNPYSVMNLDLLPSIQAILIYQSMRLFSDDSSQKIQAEQNAKSLARWVDILRAQTADASSILSKSGHSWKDWVRAESVQRTMVFADLLDSIYTFLEFGWYQPSSTMAKLSFAGQEAIWNARSMTEWHEARKQKAWLRVEMSRFRDSIKGASLNQIEELGIIILVSYEGVEVLTEWAGDDKSLLEKWGLRSGADMLSWP
;
A
#
# COMPACT_ATOMS: atom_id res chain seq x y z
N THR A 1 28.00 0.14 4.97
CA THR A 1 27.98 1.50 4.41
C THR A 1 26.56 2.03 4.46
N ALA A 2 26.27 2.99 5.34
CA ALA A 2 24.93 3.58 5.44
C ALA A 2 24.70 4.49 4.22
N ILE A 3 23.67 4.21 3.42
CA ILE A 3 23.24 5.11 2.36
C ILE A 3 22.46 6.24 3.04
N ALA A 4 23.06 7.43 3.09
CA ALA A 4 22.35 8.62 3.56
C ALA A 4 21.28 8.99 2.53
N LEU A 5 20.01 8.99 2.95
CA LEU A 5 18.91 9.42 2.10
C LEU A 5 18.84 10.94 2.11
N SER A 6 19.59 11.60 1.22
CA SER A 6 19.45 13.03 0.99
C SER A 6 18.35 13.28 -0.04
N PRO A 7 17.33 14.12 0.24
CA PRO A 7 16.30 14.46 -0.73
C PRO A 7 16.93 15.13 -1.96
N PRO A 8 16.43 14.87 -3.19
CA PRO A 8 16.98 15.44 -4.39
C PRO A 8 16.67 16.94 -4.42
N ASN A 9 17.58 17.74 -5.00
CA ASN A 9 17.38 19.17 -5.17
C ASN A 9 16.17 19.41 -6.10
N PRO A 10 15.11 20.13 -5.67
CA PRO A 10 13.90 20.37 -6.45
C PRO A 10 14.16 20.96 -7.86
N TYR A 11 15.27 21.67 -8.06
CA TYR A 11 15.66 22.23 -9.37
C TYR A 11 16.37 21.24 -10.31
N SER A 12 16.81 20.08 -9.81
CA SER A 12 17.52 19.04 -10.58
C SER A 12 16.62 17.87 -10.99
N VAL A 13 15.36 17.84 -10.54
CA VAL A 13 14.44 16.68 -10.64
C VAL A 13 13.48 16.76 -11.82
N MET A 14 13.64 17.72 -12.74
CA MET A 14 12.63 18.02 -13.78
C MET A 14 12.30 16.86 -14.75
N ASN A 15 12.90 15.68 -14.64
CA ASN A 15 12.52 14.50 -15.44
C ASN A 15 12.76 13.12 -14.80
N LEU A 16 13.17 13.01 -13.53
CA LEU A 16 13.42 11.68 -12.94
C LEU A 16 12.12 11.06 -12.41
N ASP A 17 11.81 9.84 -12.86
CA ASP A 17 10.76 9.03 -12.24
C ASP A 17 11.21 8.54 -10.86
N LEU A 18 10.74 9.20 -9.80
CA LEU A 18 11.13 8.90 -8.43
C LEU A 18 10.42 7.67 -7.86
N LEU A 19 9.36 7.19 -8.51
CA LEU A 19 8.49 6.14 -7.98
C LEU A 19 9.27 4.84 -7.65
N PRO A 20 10.07 4.26 -8.56
CA PRO A 20 10.81 3.02 -8.25
C PRO A 20 11.81 3.20 -7.10
N SER A 21 12.47 4.36 -7.05
CA SER A 21 13.42 4.69 -5.99
C SER A 21 12.73 4.78 -4.63
N ILE A 22 11.57 5.44 -4.56
CA ILE A 22 10.79 5.54 -3.32
C ILE A 22 10.28 4.18 -2.88
N GLN A 23 9.80 3.34 -3.82
CA GLN A 23 9.37 1.97 -3.52
C GLN A 23 10.51 1.14 -2.92
N ALA A 24 11.71 1.18 -3.53
CA ALA A 24 12.88 0.48 -3.02
C ALA A 24 13.30 1.00 -1.63
N ILE A 25 13.26 2.31 -1.41
CA ILE A 25 13.55 2.91 -0.12
C ILE A 25 12.54 2.44 0.94
N LEU A 26 11.25 2.41 0.63
CA LEU A 26 10.20 1.97 1.57
C LEU A 26 10.41 0.52 2.01
N ILE A 27 10.73 -0.37 1.09
CA ILE A 27 11.07 -1.77 1.41
C ILE A 27 12.29 -1.80 2.33
N TYR A 28 13.35 -1.07 1.99
CA TYR A 28 14.56 -1.01 2.79
C TYR A 28 14.32 -0.43 4.20
N GLN A 29 13.52 0.63 4.33
CA GLN A 29 13.17 1.18 5.65
C GLN A 29 12.33 0.19 6.47
N SER A 30 11.38 -0.51 5.84
CA SER A 30 10.58 -1.54 6.51
C SER A 30 11.48 -2.61 7.14
N MET A 31 12.44 -3.13 6.38
CA MET A 31 13.40 -4.13 6.89
C MET A 31 14.21 -3.63 8.08
N ARG A 32 14.56 -2.34 8.10
CA ARG A 32 15.41 -1.76 9.14
C ARG A 32 14.67 -1.36 10.40
N LEU A 33 13.46 -0.82 10.25
CA LEU A 33 12.61 -0.45 11.38
C LEU A 33 12.22 -1.69 12.21
N PHE A 34 12.02 -2.83 11.53
CA PHE A 34 11.63 -4.10 12.16
C PHE A 34 12.79 -5.09 12.28
N SER A 35 14.04 -4.62 12.23
CA SER A 35 15.22 -5.46 12.48
C SER A 35 15.49 -5.58 13.98
N ASP A 36 15.99 -6.74 14.41
CA ASP A 36 16.51 -6.95 15.78
C ASP A 36 17.78 -6.12 16.06
N ASP A 37 18.44 -5.60 15.02
CA ASP A 37 19.60 -4.73 15.15
C ASP A 37 19.17 -3.27 15.43
N SER A 38 19.40 -2.83 16.67
CA SER A 38 19.10 -1.46 17.11
C SER A 38 19.81 -0.38 16.28
N SER A 39 20.97 -0.67 15.71
CA SER A 39 21.68 0.27 14.83
C SER A 39 20.93 0.48 13.52
N GLN A 40 20.28 -0.55 12.98
CA GLN A 40 19.47 -0.44 11.77
C GLN A 40 18.23 0.41 12.03
N LYS A 41 17.55 0.16 13.15
CA LYS A 41 16.41 0.95 13.58
C LYS A 41 16.78 2.43 13.74
N ILE A 42 17.86 2.76 14.45
CA ILE A 42 18.28 4.16 14.68
C ILE A 42 18.51 4.91 13.37
N GLN A 43 19.24 4.35 12.39
CA GLN A 43 19.41 5.08 11.12
C GLN A 43 18.20 5.00 10.20
N ALA A 44 17.19 4.16 10.49
CA ALA A 44 15.91 4.24 9.80
C ALA A 44 15.09 5.42 10.32
N GLU A 45 15.04 5.60 11.64
CA GLU A 45 14.43 6.78 12.28
C GLU A 45 15.07 8.09 11.82
N GLN A 46 16.40 8.13 11.72
CA GLN A 46 17.11 9.31 11.19
C GLN A 46 16.73 9.63 9.74
N ASN A 47 16.40 8.60 8.95
CA ASN A 47 16.04 8.74 7.54
C ASN A 47 14.55 9.01 7.32
N ALA A 48 13.69 8.87 8.34
CA ALA A 48 12.24 9.01 8.21
C ALA A 48 11.84 10.39 7.67
N LYS A 49 12.47 11.46 8.17
CA LYS A 49 12.23 12.84 7.69
C LYS A 49 12.57 13.01 6.22
N SER A 50 13.66 12.38 5.77
CA SER A 50 14.02 12.41 4.36
C SER A 50 12.98 11.68 3.54
N LEU A 51 12.62 10.45 3.91
CA LEU A 51 11.61 9.65 3.21
C LEU A 51 10.28 10.40 3.08
N ALA A 52 9.79 11.02 4.16
CA ALA A 52 8.59 11.85 4.13
C ALA A 52 8.69 12.96 3.06
N ARG A 53 9.84 13.65 2.97
CA ARG A 53 10.08 14.66 1.95
C ARG A 53 10.11 14.09 0.52
N TRP A 54 10.66 12.89 0.31
CA TRP A 54 10.61 12.24 -1.01
C TRP A 54 9.17 11.91 -1.42
N VAL A 55 8.34 11.44 -0.48
CA VAL A 55 6.92 11.15 -0.71
C VAL A 55 6.14 12.44 -1.03
N ASP A 56 6.45 13.55 -0.34
CA ASP A 56 5.85 14.85 -0.64
C ASP A 56 6.22 15.37 -2.05
N ILE A 57 7.47 15.17 -2.48
CA ILE A 57 7.90 15.51 -3.86
C ILE A 57 7.14 14.66 -4.88
N LEU A 58 7.03 13.35 -4.65
CA LEU A 58 6.25 12.45 -5.52
C LEU A 58 4.79 12.89 -5.63
N ARG A 59 4.23 13.40 -4.53
CA ARG A 59 2.86 13.93 -4.49
C ARG A 59 2.71 15.18 -5.33
N ALA A 60 3.61 16.15 -5.19
CA ALA A 60 3.58 17.37 -5.98
C ALA A 60 3.66 17.05 -7.49
N GLN A 61 4.60 16.20 -7.89
CA GLN A 61 4.75 15.76 -9.29
C GLN A 61 3.50 15.09 -9.85
N THR A 62 2.79 14.31 -9.02
CA THR A 62 1.60 13.58 -9.45
C THR A 62 0.36 14.47 -9.54
N ALA A 63 0.23 15.46 -8.65
CA ALA A 63 -0.84 16.45 -8.72
C ALA A 63 -0.77 17.22 -10.05
N ASP A 64 0.42 17.67 -10.43
CA ASP A 64 0.68 18.37 -11.69
C ASP A 64 0.39 17.48 -12.90
N ALA A 65 0.85 16.22 -12.88
CA ALA A 65 0.61 15.26 -13.95
C ALA A 65 -0.87 14.88 -14.10
N SER A 66 -1.61 14.72 -13.00
CA SER A 66 -3.03 14.35 -13.02
C SER A 66 -3.92 15.40 -13.69
N SER A 67 -3.61 16.69 -13.48
CA SER A 67 -4.27 17.82 -14.14
C SER A 67 -4.11 17.76 -15.67
N ILE A 68 -2.92 17.36 -16.13
CA ILE A 68 -2.58 17.24 -17.56
C ILE A 68 -3.23 15.98 -18.17
N LEU A 69 -3.12 14.84 -17.50
CA LEU A 69 -3.61 13.53 -17.96
C LEU A 69 -5.14 13.41 -17.96
N SER A 70 -5.85 14.15 -17.10
CA SER A 70 -7.33 14.20 -17.09
C SER A 70 -7.95 14.63 -18.44
N LYS A 71 -7.17 15.29 -19.29
CA LYS A 71 -7.58 15.78 -20.62
C LYS A 71 -7.33 14.78 -21.76
N SER A 72 -6.47 13.79 -21.54
CA SER A 72 -6.07 12.78 -22.54
C SER A 72 -6.34 11.39 -21.98
N GLY A 73 -7.48 10.80 -22.33
CA GLY A 73 -7.98 9.52 -21.79
C GLY A 73 -6.87 8.53 -21.40
N HIS A 74 -6.91 8.05 -20.16
CA HIS A 74 -5.77 7.36 -19.55
C HIS A 74 -5.45 6.04 -20.26
N SER A 75 -4.21 5.89 -20.74
CA SER A 75 -3.72 4.59 -21.19
C SER A 75 -3.58 3.64 -19.99
N TRP A 76 -3.56 2.32 -20.23
CA TRP A 76 -3.31 1.33 -19.16
C TRP A 76 -1.99 1.61 -18.42
N LYS A 77 -0.95 2.06 -19.14
CA LYS A 77 0.34 2.42 -18.54
C LYS A 77 0.24 3.65 -17.62
N ASP A 78 -0.50 4.67 -18.03
CA ASP A 78 -0.72 5.86 -17.21
C ASP A 78 -1.53 5.51 -15.96
N TRP A 79 -2.53 4.63 -16.10
CA TRP A 79 -3.28 4.12 -14.97
C TRP A 79 -2.39 3.31 -14.02
N VAL A 80 -1.59 2.36 -14.50
CA VAL A 80 -0.66 1.57 -13.65
C VAL A 80 0.28 2.50 -12.90
N ARG A 81 0.80 3.53 -13.56
CA ARG A 81 1.69 4.52 -12.94
C ARG A 81 0.96 5.30 -11.84
N ALA A 82 -0.21 5.87 -12.14
CA ALA A 82 -0.99 6.65 -11.17
C ALA A 82 -1.40 5.79 -9.95
N GLU A 83 -1.85 4.56 -10.21
CA GLU A 83 -2.22 3.58 -9.19
C GLU A 83 -1.02 3.20 -8.31
N SER A 84 0.14 2.94 -8.92
CA SER A 84 1.38 2.63 -8.19
C SER A 84 1.83 3.78 -7.30
N VAL A 85 1.66 5.04 -7.74
CA VAL A 85 1.93 6.21 -6.91
C VAL A 85 0.99 6.25 -5.69
N GLN A 86 -0.32 6.10 -5.89
CA GLN A 86 -1.29 6.11 -4.79
C GLN A 86 -0.96 5.03 -3.76
N ARG A 87 -0.73 3.80 -4.21
CA ARG A 87 -0.35 2.66 -3.35
C ARG A 87 0.95 2.90 -2.59
N THR A 88 1.94 3.51 -3.25
CA THR A 88 3.22 3.86 -2.61
C THR A 88 3.03 4.90 -1.50
N MET A 89 2.17 5.90 -1.71
CA MET A 89 1.85 6.89 -0.69
C MET A 89 1.06 6.28 0.48
N VAL A 90 0.09 5.41 0.20
CA VAL A 90 -0.65 4.68 1.24
C VAL A 90 0.30 3.83 2.06
N PHE A 91 1.21 3.08 1.41
CA PHE A 91 2.18 2.23 2.10
C PHE A 91 3.16 3.03 2.94
N ALA A 92 3.64 4.18 2.46
CA ALA A 92 4.51 5.06 3.24
C ALA A 92 3.85 5.54 4.54
N ASP A 93 2.58 5.94 4.45
CA ASP A 93 1.80 6.42 5.59
C ASP A 93 1.46 5.28 6.57
N LEU A 94 1.14 4.10 6.03
CA LEU A 94 0.89 2.90 6.81
C LEU A 94 2.13 2.45 7.59
N LEU A 95 3.30 2.44 6.95
CA LEU A 95 4.57 2.09 7.59
C LEU A 95 4.88 3.03 8.76
N ASP A 96 4.74 4.35 8.53
CA ASP A 96 4.95 5.37 9.57
C ASP A 96 3.94 5.23 10.73
N SER A 97 2.67 4.98 10.41
CA SER A 97 1.59 4.79 11.39
C SER A 97 1.80 3.54 12.25
N ILE A 98 2.10 2.39 11.62
CA ILE A 98 2.38 1.13 12.33
C ILE A 98 3.60 1.29 13.23
N TYR A 99 4.68 1.86 12.70
CA TYR A 99 5.90 2.08 13.47
C TYR A 99 5.66 2.97 14.69
N THR A 100 5.03 4.13 14.48
CA THR A 100 4.75 5.09 15.55
C THR A 100 3.83 4.48 16.61
N PHE A 101 2.81 3.72 16.19
CA PHE A 101 1.93 3.01 17.10
C PHE A 101 2.68 1.99 17.95
N LEU A 102 3.54 1.16 17.35
CA LEU A 102 4.30 0.15 18.07
C LEU A 102 5.33 0.76 19.02
N GLU A 103 5.97 1.86 18.63
CA GLU A 103 7.02 2.50 19.44
C GLU A 103 6.45 3.36 20.58
N PHE A 104 5.35 4.09 20.33
CA PHE A 104 4.86 5.12 21.24
C PHE A 104 3.45 4.83 21.79
N GLY A 105 2.76 3.80 21.31
CA GLY A 105 1.41 3.42 21.72
C GLY A 105 0.29 4.27 21.11
N TRP A 106 0.61 5.17 20.17
CA TRP A 106 -0.34 6.01 19.45
C TRP A 106 0.16 6.30 18.04
N TYR A 107 -0.76 6.63 17.13
CA TYR A 107 -0.42 7.16 15.82
C TYR A 107 -1.28 8.40 15.55
N GLN A 108 -0.83 9.26 14.64
CA GLN A 108 -1.60 10.42 14.21
C GLN A 108 -2.17 10.17 12.82
N PRO A 109 -3.51 10.15 12.64
CA PRO A 109 -4.11 9.97 11.33
C PRO A 109 -3.65 11.05 10.34
N SER A 110 -3.13 10.60 9.20
CA SER A 110 -2.66 11.47 8.13
C SER A 110 -3.82 12.03 7.32
N SER A 111 -3.97 13.36 7.33
CA SER A 111 -4.92 14.06 6.47
C SER A 111 -4.64 13.87 4.98
N THR A 112 -3.39 13.50 4.64
CA THR A 112 -3.03 13.12 3.28
C THR A 112 -3.57 11.74 2.94
N MET A 113 -3.31 10.74 3.79
CA MET A 113 -3.77 9.37 3.55
C MET A 113 -5.28 9.31 3.33
N ALA A 114 -6.06 10.08 4.10
CA ALA A 114 -7.51 10.15 3.96
C ALA A 114 -8.00 10.54 2.53
N LYS A 115 -7.17 11.26 1.76
CA LYS A 115 -7.49 11.69 0.37
C LYS A 115 -7.06 10.68 -0.69
N LEU A 116 -6.33 9.64 -0.30
CA LEU A 116 -5.82 8.62 -1.21
C LEU A 116 -6.89 7.56 -1.49
N SER A 117 -6.73 6.92 -2.64
CA SER A 117 -7.56 5.77 -3.02
C SER A 117 -6.79 4.85 -3.95
N PHE A 118 -7.20 3.59 -3.98
CA PHE A 118 -6.61 2.57 -4.86
C PHE A 118 -7.69 1.62 -5.38
N ALA A 119 -7.39 0.90 -6.45
CA ALA A 119 -8.21 -0.18 -6.97
C ALA A 119 -8.13 -1.38 -6.03
N GLY A 120 -9.20 -1.66 -5.28
CA GLY A 120 -9.25 -2.78 -4.34
C GLY A 120 -9.47 -4.14 -4.99
N GLN A 121 -9.84 -4.17 -6.28
CA GLN A 121 -10.13 -5.42 -6.98
C GLN A 121 -8.84 -6.11 -7.45
N GLU A 122 -8.58 -7.31 -6.92
CA GLU A 122 -7.39 -8.12 -7.23
C GLU A 122 -7.16 -8.29 -8.73
N ALA A 123 -8.21 -8.65 -9.48
CA ALA A 123 -8.12 -8.88 -10.93
C ALA A 123 -7.73 -7.63 -11.74
N ILE A 124 -8.09 -6.42 -11.27
CA ILE A 124 -7.76 -5.17 -11.96
C ILE A 124 -6.30 -4.80 -11.72
N TRP A 125 -5.82 -4.99 -10.49
CA TRP A 125 -4.42 -4.75 -10.12
C TRP A 125 -3.46 -5.77 -10.75
N ASN A 126 -3.83 -7.05 -10.75
CA ASN A 126 -2.98 -8.14 -11.23
C ASN A 126 -2.97 -8.31 -12.76
N ALA A 127 -3.74 -7.51 -13.50
CA ALA A 127 -3.73 -7.53 -14.96
C ALA A 127 -2.33 -7.21 -15.50
N ARG A 128 -1.77 -8.11 -16.32
CA ARG A 128 -0.40 -7.98 -16.88
C ARG A 128 -0.38 -7.40 -18.27
N SER A 129 -1.54 -7.12 -18.84
CA SER A 129 -1.71 -6.58 -20.18
C SER A 129 -2.89 -5.61 -20.23
N MET A 130 -2.86 -4.69 -21.21
CA MET A 130 -3.97 -3.78 -21.47
C MET A 130 -5.28 -4.54 -21.76
N THR A 131 -5.19 -5.69 -22.43
CA THR A 131 -6.31 -6.58 -22.73
C THR A 131 -6.92 -7.19 -21.47
N GLU A 132 -6.09 -7.76 -20.58
CA GLU A 132 -6.56 -8.29 -19.28
C GLU A 132 -7.20 -7.19 -18.43
N TRP A 133 -6.60 -5.99 -18.42
CA TRP A 133 -7.13 -4.87 -17.67
C TRP A 133 -8.50 -4.42 -18.18
N HIS A 134 -8.67 -4.30 -19.50
CA HIS A 134 -9.97 -3.99 -20.08
C HIS A 134 -11.02 -5.06 -19.76
N GLU A 135 -10.63 -6.33 -19.78
CA GLU A 135 -11.56 -7.43 -19.49
C GLU A 135 -11.95 -7.45 -18.01
N ALA A 136 -10.98 -7.29 -17.11
CA ALA A 136 -11.22 -7.18 -15.67
C ALA A 136 -12.18 -6.01 -15.34
N ARG A 137 -12.04 -4.87 -16.02
CA ARG A 137 -12.95 -3.72 -15.87
C ARG A 137 -14.37 -3.97 -16.37
N LYS A 138 -14.58 -4.87 -17.33
CA LYS A 138 -15.91 -5.21 -17.84
C LYS A 138 -16.60 -6.26 -16.98
N GLN A 139 -15.85 -7.26 -16.53
CA GLN A 139 -16.41 -8.44 -15.86
C GLN A 139 -16.60 -8.26 -14.35
N LYS A 140 -15.82 -7.39 -13.71
CA LYS A 140 -15.83 -7.20 -12.26
C LYS A 140 -16.33 -5.81 -11.91
N ALA A 141 -17.08 -5.71 -10.81
CA ALA A 141 -17.44 -4.42 -10.25
C ALA A 141 -16.16 -3.66 -9.90
N TRP A 142 -16.08 -2.39 -10.32
CA TRP A 142 -14.95 -1.53 -9.99
C TRP A 142 -14.97 -1.21 -8.49
N LEU A 143 -14.22 -1.99 -7.71
CA LEU A 143 -14.01 -1.73 -6.29
C LEU A 143 -12.92 -0.67 -6.14
N ARG A 144 -13.32 0.57 -5.87
CA ARG A 144 -12.39 1.64 -5.47
C ARG A 144 -12.39 1.76 -3.96
N VAL A 145 -11.22 1.61 -3.36
CA VAL A 145 -11.02 1.76 -1.92
C VAL A 145 -10.59 3.18 -1.64
N GLU A 146 -11.44 3.92 -0.92
CA GLU A 146 -11.14 5.27 -0.45
C GLU A 146 -10.67 5.21 0.99
N MET A 147 -9.49 5.73 1.29
CA MET A 147 -8.91 5.59 2.64
C MET A 147 -9.76 6.27 3.73
N SER A 148 -10.38 7.42 3.43
CA SER A 148 -11.29 8.11 4.36
C SER A 148 -12.56 7.33 4.68
N ARG A 149 -12.92 6.34 3.84
CA ARG A 149 -14.15 5.55 3.96
C ARG A 149 -13.86 4.07 3.80
N PHE A 150 -12.67 3.63 4.22
CA PHE A 150 -12.13 2.29 3.92
C PHE A 150 -13.14 1.17 4.21
N ARG A 151 -13.71 1.18 5.42
CA ARG A 151 -14.77 0.25 5.86
C ARG A 151 -15.99 0.23 4.94
N ASP A 152 -16.48 1.39 4.53
CA ASP A 152 -17.61 1.50 3.61
C ASP A 152 -17.23 0.99 2.23
N SER A 153 -16.01 1.29 1.76
CA SER A 153 -15.55 0.91 0.43
C SER A 153 -15.50 -0.60 0.23
N ILE A 154 -15.09 -1.35 1.25
CA ILE A 154 -14.98 -2.81 1.17
C ILE A 154 -16.27 -3.53 1.60
N LYS A 155 -17.30 -2.80 2.04
CA LYS A 155 -18.54 -3.37 2.53
C LYS A 155 -19.25 -4.14 1.41
N GLY A 156 -19.54 -5.41 1.67
CA GLY A 156 -20.22 -6.29 0.71
C GLY A 156 -19.30 -6.83 -0.40
N ALA A 157 -18.01 -6.49 -0.40
CA ALA A 157 -17.02 -7.19 -1.19
C ALA A 157 -16.78 -8.59 -0.58
N SER A 158 -16.46 -9.57 -1.43
CA SER A 158 -15.96 -10.86 -0.95
C SER A 158 -14.47 -10.75 -0.64
N LEU A 159 -13.96 -11.48 0.35
CA LEU A 159 -12.52 -11.49 0.68
C LEU A 159 -11.63 -11.91 -0.50
N ASN A 160 -12.14 -12.74 -1.42
CA ASN A 160 -11.41 -13.13 -2.63
C ASN A 160 -11.35 -12.03 -3.71
N GLN A 161 -12.08 -10.93 -3.54
CA GLN A 161 -12.06 -9.78 -4.44
C GLN A 161 -11.06 -8.73 -3.97
N ILE A 162 -10.84 -8.64 -2.66
CA ILE A 162 -9.97 -7.66 -2.04
C ILE A 162 -8.51 -8.07 -2.26
N GLU A 163 -7.75 -7.14 -2.81
CA GLU A 163 -6.31 -7.31 -3.02
C GLU A 163 -5.50 -7.17 -1.72
N GLU A 164 -4.25 -7.64 -1.75
CA GLU A 164 -3.39 -7.81 -0.57
C GLU A 164 -3.18 -6.53 0.25
N LEU A 165 -2.97 -5.36 -0.38
CA LEU A 165 -2.77 -4.11 0.36
C LEU A 165 -4.03 -3.73 1.16
N GLY A 166 -5.22 -3.93 0.61
CA GLY A 166 -6.48 -3.80 1.33
C GLY A 166 -6.57 -4.71 2.56
N ILE A 167 -6.13 -5.97 2.44
CA ILE A 167 -6.10 -6.90 3.58
C ILE A 167 -5.08 -6.47 4.64
N ILE A 168 -3.90 -6.03 4.23
CA ILE A 168 -2.87 -5.51 5.15
C ILE A 168 -3.43 -4.30 5.92
N ILE A 169 -4.10 -3.38 5.24
CA ILE A 169 -4.73 -2.20 5.88
C ILE A 169 -5.80 -2.66 6.88
N LEU A 170 -6.71 -3.55 6.48
CA LEU A 170 -7.76 -4.06 7.35
C LEU A 170 -7.18 -4.62 8.66
N VAL A 171 -6.21 -5.54 8.54
CA VAL A 171 -5.57 -6.19 9.70
C VAL A 171 -4.81 -5.18 10.55
N SER A 172 -4.15 -4.19 9.94
CA SER A 172 -3.40 -3.16 10.66
C SER A 172 -4.32 -2.27 11.52
N TYR A 173 -5.54 -1.98 11.06
CA TYR A 173 -6.47 -1.11 11.78
C TYR A 173 -7.37 -1.85 12.77
N GLU A 174 -7.65 -3.13 12.51
CA GLU A 174 -8.75 -3.84 13.19
C GLU A 174 -8.34 -5.16 13.82
N GLY A 175 -7.11 -5.58 13.60
CA GLY A 175 -6.61 -6.87 14.06
C GLY A 175 -6.89 -8.00 13.08
N VAL A 176 -6.26 -9.14 13.35
CA VAL A 176 -6.34 -10.34 12.51
C VAL A 176 -7.64 -11.11 12.75
N GLU A 177 -8.29 -10.88 13.89
CA GLU A 177 -9.56 -11.46 14.31
C GLU A 177 -10.67 -11.02 13.34
N VAL A 178 -10.70 -9.70 13.05
CA VAL A 178 -10.97 -9.09 11.73
C VAL A 178 -11.24 -10.06 10.58
N LEU A 179 -10.12 -10.45 10.00
CA LEU A 179 -10.00 -11.26 8.81
C LEU A 179 -10.48 -12.70 9.06
N THR A 180 -10.26 -13.22 10.27
CA THR A 180 -10.66 -14.58 10.65
C THR A 180 -12.18 -14.72 10.70
N GLU A 181 -12.88 -13.77 11.32
CA GLU A 181 -14.34 -13.74 11.36
C GLU A 181 -14.93 -13.62 9.96
N TRP A 182 -14.35 -12.76 9.12
CA TRP A 182 -14.82 -12.58 7.75
C TRP A 182 -14.55 -13.80 6.85
N ALA A 183 -13.43 -14.52 7.06
CA ALA A 183 -13.15 -15.76 6.35
C ALA A 183 -14.08 -16.90 6.79
N GLY A 184 -14.56 -16.88 8.03
CA GLY A 184 -15.42 -17.92 8.59
C GLY A 184 -14.76 -19.30 8.50
N ASP A 185 -15.50 -20.29 7.99
CA ASP A 185 -15.03 -21.67 7.80
C ASP A 185 -14.39 -21.93 6.42
N ASP A 186 -14.18 -20.89 5.60
CA ASP A 186 -13.56 -21.04 4.27
C ASP A 186 -12.06 -21.39 4.41
N LYS A 187 -11.76 -22.68 4.33
CA LYS A 187 -10.40 -23.22 4.42
C LYS A 187 -9.45 -22.57 3.41
N SER A 188 -9.93 -22.27 2.20
CA SER A 188 -9.07 -21.70 1.15
C SER A 188 -8.63 -20.28 1.49
N LEU A 189 -9.52 -19.48 2.11
CA LEU A 189 -9.20 -18.14 2.56
C LEU A 189 -8.31 -18.15 3.80
N LEU A 190 -8.59 -19.05 4.76
CA LEU A 190 -7.75 -19.20 5.95
C LEU A 190 -6.31 -19.61 5.59
N GLU A 191 -6.14 -20.50 4.61
CA GLU A 191 -4.82 -20.88 4.09
C GLU A 191 -4.17 -19.75 3.30
N LYS A 192 -4.90 -19.08 2.39
CA LYS A 192 -4.38 -17.95 1.59
C LYS A 192 -3.76 -16.87 2.47
N TRP A 193 -4.41 -16.58 3.60
CA TRP A 193 -3.99 -15.50 4.51
C TRP A 193 -3.18 -15.99 5.71
N GLY A 194 -2.79 -17.27 5.75
CA GLY A 194 -1.94 -17.83 6.82
C GLY A 194 -2.59 -17.86 8.21
N LEU A 195 -3.93 -17.86 8.27
CA LEU A 195 -4.71 -17.89 9.53
C LEU A 195 -4.89 -19.31 10.09
N ARG A 196 -4.60 -20.34 9.28
CA ARG A 196 -4.50 -21.74 9.72
C ARG A 196 -3.15 -22.32 9.31
N SER A 197 -2.52 -23.04 10.24
CA SER A 197 -1.33 -23.83 9.92
C SER A 197 -1.76 -25.20 9.37
N GLY A 198 -1.05 -25.71 8.36
CA GLY A 198 -1.23 -27.09 7.89
C GLY A 198 -0.99 -28.15 8.98
N ALA A 199 -0.44 -27.77 10.15
CA ALA A 199 -0.33 -28.64 11.32
C ALA A 199 -1.67 -28.93 12.01
N ASP A 200 -2.65 -28.02 11.94
CA ASP A 200 -3.99 -28.21 12.52
C ASP A 200 -4.83 -29.23 11.73
N MET A 201 -4.37 -29.65 10.54
CA MET A 201 -4.96 -30.75 9.76
C MET A 201 -4.64 -32.14 10.32
N LEU A 202 -3.63 -32.28 11.19
CA LEU A 202 -3.19 -33.57 11.72
C LEU A 202 -3.59 -33.80 13.19
N SER A 203 -4.30 -32.86 13.81
CA SER A 203 -4.79 -33.01 15.18
C SER A 203 -6.31 -33.06 15.22
N TRP A 204 -6.86 -34.23 14.90
CA TRP A 204 -8.11 -34.72 15.50
C TRP A 204 -7.94 -36.20 15.85
N PRO A 205 -8.28 -36.64 17.07
CA PRO A 205 -8.52 -38.04 17.37
C PRO A 205 -9.83 -38.55 16.74
#